data_AF-A0A8T8I5I9-F1
#
_entry.id   AF-A0A8T8I5I9-F1
#
_cell.length_a   1.000
_cell.length_b   1.000
_cell.length_c   1.000
_cell.angle_alpha   90.00
_cell.angle_beta   90.00
_cell.angle_gamma   90.00
#
_symmetry.space_group_name_H-M   'P 1'
#
loop_
_entity.id
_entity.type
_entity.pdbx_description
1 polymer ?
#
loop_
_entity_poly.entity_id
_entity_poly.type
_entity_poly.pdbx_seq_one_letter_code
_entity_poly.pdbx_strand_id
1 'polypeptide(L)'
;MTGGFSVDLAELDELARRLLAVADGGRGHVVWRFGVDTGRLAESDPLREAVAVYQRSLYAALDRLCGGAERGAETLRAVAAEYRTTDEDLAARFTRLADTWAGEHDGGSTAIT
;
A
#
# COMPACT_ATOMS: atom_id res chain seq x y z
N MET A 1 0.43 21.64 -24.54
CA MET A 1 0.72 20.23 -24.19
C MET A 1 0.39 20.04 -22.73
N THR A 2 -0.82 19.59 -22.41
CA THR A 2 -1.16 19.13 -21.06
C THR A 2 -0.56 17.74 -20.91
N GLY A 3 0.66 17.66 -20.35
CA GLY A 3 1.21 16.38 -19.93
C GLY A 3 0.25 15.78 -18.93
N GLY A 4 -0.47 14.73 -19.34
CA GLY A 4 -1.38 14.01 -18.46
C GLY A 4 -0.60 13.42 -17.30
N PHE A 5 -1.10 13.59 -16.08
CA PHE A 5 -0.57 12.89 -14.91
C PHE A 5 -0.99 11.42 -15.02
N SER A 6 -0.02 10.53 -15.27
CA SER A 6 -0.24 9.08 -15.29
C SER A 6 0.34 8.50 -14.01
N VAL A 7 -0.46 7.71 -13.30
CA VAL A 7 0.00 6.99 -12.11
C VAL A 7 0.46 5.60 -12.51
N ASP A 8 1.70 5.25 -12.17
CA ASP A 8 2.21 3.89 -12.35
C ASP A 8 1.72 2.98 -11.22
N LEU A 9 0.70 2.18 -11.52
CA LEU A 9 0.10 1.25 -10.56
C LEU A 9 1.04 0.13 -10.13
N ALA A 10 1.98 -0.27 -11.01
CA ALA A 10 2.96 -1.30 -10.69
C ALA A 10 4.00 -0.76 -9.70
N GLU A 11 4.39 0.51 -9.84
CA GLU A 11 5.27 1.19 -8.89
C GLU A 11 4.60 1.33 -7.51
N LEU A 12 3.30 1.66 -7.46
CA LEU A 12 2.55 1.71 -6.20
C LEU A 12 2.50 0.35 -5.50
N ASP A 13 2.27 -0.74 -6.25
CA ASP A 13 2.26 -2.09 -5.68
C ASP A 13 3.67 -2.53 -5.20
N GLU A 14 4.71 -2.23 -5.98
CA GLU A 14 6.10 -2.47 -5.56
C GLU A 14 6.42 -1.74 -4.26
N LEU A 15 6.05 -0.46 -4.17
CA LEU A 15 6.28 0.33 -2.96
C LEU A 15 5.49 -0.25 -1.76
N ALA A 16 4.24 -0.67 -1.97
CA ALA A 16 3.44 -1.33 -0.95
C ALA A 16 4.10 -2.64 -0.46
N ARG A 17 4.60 -3.46 -1.39
CA ARG A 17 5.35 -4.69 -1.06
C ARG A 17 6.61 -4.39 -0.26
N ARG A 18 7.35 -3.34 -0.61
CA ARG A 18 8.55 -2.92 0.13
C ARG A 18 8.23 -2.43 1.54
N LEU A 19 7.13 -1.72 1.73
CA LEU A 19 6.68 -1.31 3.07
C LEU A 19 6.32 -2.50 3.95
N LEU A 20 5.61 -3.49 3.41
CA LEU A 20 5.32 -4.73 4.12
C LEU A 20 6.60 -5.50 4.47
N ALA A 21 7.56 -5.57 3.56
CA ALA A 21 8.86 -6.19 3.83
C ALA A 21 9.62 -5.47 4.95
N VAL A 22 9.49 -4.15 5.08
CA VAL A 22 10.05 -3.38 6.21
C VAL A 22 9.35 -3.75 7.52
N ALA A 23 8.02 -3.88 7.53
CA ALA A 23 7.27 -4.30 8.71
C ALA A 23 7.67 -5.72 9.16
N ASP A 24 7.74 -6.66 8.22
CA ASP A 24 8.13 -8.05 8.48
C ASP A 24 9.58 -8.15 8.96
N GLY A 25 10.50 -7.44 8.29
CA GLY A 25 11.90 -7.37 8.69
C GLY A 25 12.08 -6.74 10.07
N GLY A 26 11.33 -5.69 10.37
CA GLY A 26 11.32 -5.03 11.68
C GLY A 26 10.91 -5.99 12.80
N ARG A 27 9.79 -6.71 12.63
CA ARG A 27 9.33 -7.72 13.60
C ARG A 27 10.35 -8.84 13.80
N GLY A 28 10.90 -9.38 12.70
CA GLY A 28 11.91 -10.44 12.75
C GLY A 28 13.18 -10.03 13.49
N HIS A 29 13.67 -8.81 13.25
CA HIS A 29 14.87 -8.29 13.92
C HIS A 29 14.66 -8.06 15.41
N VAL A 30 13.45 -7.65 15.83
CA VAL A 30 13.16 -7.36 17.24
C VAL A 30 13.08 -8.61 18.09
N VAL A 31 12.32 -9.59 17.63
CA VAL A 31 12.16 -10.88 18.31
C VAL A 31 13.52 -11.55 18.50
N TRP A 32 14.40 -11.44 17.50
CA TRP A 32 15.72 -12.07 17.55
C TRP A 32 16.76 -11.28 18.36
N ARG A 33 16.79 -9.94 18.26
CA ARG A 33 17.87 -9.12 18.87
C ARG A 33 17.54 -8.59 20.25
N PHE A 34 16.26 -8.36 20.57
CA PHE A 34 15.85 -7.72 21.83
C PHE A 34 14.99 -8.60 22.72
N GLY A 35 14.77 -9.87 22.33
CA GLY A 35 14.37 -10.96 23.24
C GLY A 35 15.43 -11.31 24.29
N VAL A 36 16.21 -10.31 24.75
CA VAL A 36 17.10 -10.45 25.90
C VAL A 36 16.21 -10.75 27.10
N ASP A 37 16.35 -11.96 27.63
CA ASP A 37 15.67 -12.40 28.83
C ASP A 37 16.22 -11.64 30.05
N THR A 38 15.57 -10.54 30.38
CA THR A 38 15.87 -9.72 31.56
C THR A 38 15.62 -10.47 32.87
N GLY A 39 14.94 -11.63 32.83
CA GLY A 39 14.83 -12.54 33.96
C GLY A 39 16.16 -13.19 34.37
N ARG A 40 17.18 -13.13 33.50
CA ARG A 40 18.54 -13.59 33.83
C ARG A 40 19.34 -12.57 34.66
N LEU A 41 18.87 -11.32 34.75
CA LEU A 41 19.46 -10.30 35.62
C LEU A 41 18.87 -10.44 37.03
N ALA A 42 19.74 -10.36 38.03
CA ALA A 42 19.32 -10.39 39.43
C ALA A 42 18.31 -9.26 39.72
N GLU A 43 17.34 -9.50 40.61
CA GLU A 43 16.34 -8.48 40.97
C GLU A 43 16.95 -7.23 41.59
N SER A 44 18.10 -7.37 42.24
CA SER A 44 18.88 -6.28 42.82
C SER A 44 19.80 -5.57 41.83
N ASP A 45 19.86 -6.03 40.56
CA ASP A 45 20.71 -5.40 39.55
C ASP A 45 20.08 -4.08 39.08
N PRO A 46 20.72 -2.92 39.32
CA PRO A 46 20.20 -1.63 38.89
C PRO A 46 20.06 -1.51 37.35
N LEU A 47 20.75 -2.35 36.57
CA LEU A 47 20.63 -2.39 35.12
C LEU A 47 19.34 -3.08 34.66
N ARG A 48 18.72 -3.93 35.49
CA ARG A 48 17.54 -4.69 35.10
C ARG A 48 16.36 -3.78 34.73
N GLU A 49 16.07 -2.78 35.55
CA GLU A 49 14.97 -1.85 35.28
C GLU A 49 15.27 -0.98 34.05
N ALA A 50 16.52 -0.50 33.93
CA ALA A 50 16.93 0.32 32.79
C ALA A 50 16.80 -0.45 31.46
N VAL A 51 17.24 -1.71 31.42
CA VAL A 51 17.10 -2.59 30.25
C VAL A 51 15.62 -2.86 29.95
N ALA A 52 14.80 -3.12 30.96
CA ALA A 52 13.37 -3.36 30.78
C ALA A 52 12.64 -2.13 30.21
N VAL A 53 12.94 -0.93 30.70
CA VAL A 53 12.40 0.33 30.16
C VAL A 53 12.83 0.52 28.70
N TYR A 54 14.11 0.31 28.40
CA TYR A 54 14.64 0.43 27.05
C TYR A 54 13.95 -0.55 26.08
N GLN A 55 13.81 -1.81 26.48
CA GLN A 55 13.11 -2.82 25.69
C GLN A 55 11.66 -2.41 25.40
N ARG A 56 10.89 -2.00 26.41
CA ARG A 56 9.50 -1.53 26.23
C ARG A 56 9.41 -0.37 25.23
N SER A 57 10.30 0.62 25.37
CA SER A 57 10.35 1.77 24.47
C SER A 57 10.65 1.34 23.03
N LEU A 58 11.58 0.42 22.86
CA LEU A 58 11.98 -0.10 21.56
C LEU A 58 10.85 -0.91 20.91
N TYR A 59 10.18 -1.79 21.65
CA TYR A 59 8.99 -2.51 21.18
C TYR A 59 7.91 -1.54 20.71
N ALA A 60 7.61 -0.50 21.49
CA ALA A 60 6.61 0.51 21.13
C ALA A 60 7.01 1.36 19.92
N ALA A 61 8.30 1.63 19.72
CA ALA A 61 8.79 2.34 18.53
C ALA A 61 8.65 1.48 17.26
N LEU A 62 8.98 0.20 17.36
CA LEU A 62 8.91 -0.74 16.26
C LEU A 62 7.48 -1.12 15.90
N ASP A 63 6.60 -1.26 16.87
CA ASP A 63 5.17 -1.47 16.62
C ASP A 63 4.58 -0.29 15.84
N ARG A 64 4.94 0.95 16.22
CA ARG A 64 4.56 2.16 15.48
C ARG A 64 5.11 2.18 14.05
N LEU A 65 6.38 1.78 13.87
CA LEU A 65 7.01 1.71 12.54
C LEU A 65 6.32 0.68 11.65
N CYS A 66 6.13 -0.55 12.16
CA CYS A 66 5.52 -1.65 11.41
C CYS A 66 4.06 -1.31 11.06
N GLY A 67 3.27 -0.87 12.03
CA GLY A 67 1.89 -0.46 11.78
C GLY A 67 1.80 0.76 10.85
N GLY A 68 2.78 1.67 10.88
CA GLY A 68 2.86 2.78 9.92
C GLY A 68 3.13 2.30 8.49
N ALA A 69 4.05 1.35 8.33
CA ALA A 69 4.36 0.77 7.03
C ALA A 69 3.18 -0.03 6.45
N GLU A 70 2.47 -0.79 7.28
CA GLU A 70 1.26 -1.53 6.90
C GLU A 70 0.15 -0.59 6.42
N ARG A 71 -0.18 0.45 7.20
CA ARG A 71 -1.17 1.46 6.78
C ARG A 71 -0.76 2.18 5.49
N GLY A 72 0.54 2.46 5.33
CA GLY A 72 1.07 3.02 4.09
C GLY A 72 0.84 2.09 2.90
N ALA A 73 1.15 0.80 3.03
CA ALA A 73 0.92 -0.20 2.00
C ALA A 73 -0.57 -0.36 1.65
N GLU A 74 -1.45 -0.37 2.66
CA GLU A 74 -2.90 -0.38 2.47
C GLU A 74 -3.38 0.84 1.69
N THR A 75 -2.89 2.03 2.05
CA THR A 75 -3.24 3.28 1.37
C THR A 75 -2.81 3.26 -0.10
N LEU A 76 -1.60 2.80 -0.40
CA LEU A 76 -1.10 2.70 -1.79
C LEU A 76 -1.96 1.74 -2.62
N ARG A 77 -2.35 0.60 -2.05
CA ARG A 77 -3.23 -0.37 -2.71
C ARG A 77 -4.63 0.18 -2.93
N ALA A 78 -5.17 0.92 -1.97
CA ALA A 78 -6.47 1.57 -2.09
C ALA A 78 -6.46 2.61 -3.23
N VAL A 79 -5.44 3.47 -3.28
CA VAL A 79 -5.26 4.43 -4.37
C VAL A 79 -5.14 3.69 -5.72
N ALA A 80 -4.35 2.63 -5.80
CA ALA A 80 -4.22 1.87 -7.04
C ALA A 80 -5.53 1.17 -7.49
N ALA A 81 -6.39 0.78 -6.55
CA ALA A 81 -7.72 0.24 -6.86
C ALA A 81 -8.69 1.33 -7.36
N GLU A 82 -8.62 2.53 -6.77
CA GLU A 82 -9.44 3.67 -7.18
C GLU A 82 -9.10 4.14 -8.60
N TYR A 83 -7.81 4.19 -8.94
CA TYR A 83 -7.36 4.46 -10.31
C TYR A 83 -7.87 3.41 -11.31
N ARG A 84 -7.74 2.11 -11.00
CA ARG A 84 -8.27 1.04 -11.87
C ARG A 84 -9.77 1.17 -12.11
N THR A 85 -10.52 1.40 -11.04
CA THR A 85 -11.98 1.58 -11.13
C THR A 85 -12.32 2.77 -12.04
N THR A 86 -11.60 3.88 -11.87
CA THR A 86 -11.79 5.10 -12.68
C THR A 86 -11.46 4.86 -14.16
N ASP A 87 -10.37 4.15 -14.44
CA ASP A 87 -9.96 3.80 -15.81
C ASP A 87 -10.96 2.84 -16.48
N GLU A 88 -11.45 1.84 -15.75
CA GLU A 88 -12.47 0.91 -16.22
C GLU A 88 -13.80 1.63 -16.54
N ASP A 89 -14.24 2.54 -15.68
CA ASP A 89 -15.44 3.36 -15.88
C ASP A 89 -15.30 4.28 -17.11
N LEU A 90 -14.13 4.91 -17.28
CA LEU A 90 -13.82 5.74 -18.45
C LEU A 90 -13.82 4.90 -19.73
N ALA A 91 -13.15 3.75 -19.72
CA ALA A 91 -13.13 2.83 -20.86
C ALA A 91 -14.56 2.39 -21.23
N ALA A 92 -15.38 2.00 -20.26
CA ALA A 92 -16.77 1.59 -20.49
C ALA A 92 -17.64 2.73 -21.04
N ARG A 93 -17.37 3.99 -20.66
CA ARG A 93 -18.05 5.16 -21.24
C ARG A 93 -17.63 5.39 -22.70
N PHE A 94 -16.35 5.28 -23.01
CA PHE A 94 -15.86 5.43 -24.38
C PHE A 94 -16.36 4.32 -25.30
N THR A 95 -16.38 3.06 -24.85
CA THR A 95 -16.96 1.95 -25.64
C THR A 95 -18.43 2.19 -25.95
N ARG A 96 -19.25 2.59 -24.96
CA ARG A 96 -20.66 2.90 -25.19
C ARG A 96 -20.87 4.05 -26.18
N LEU A 97 -20.04 5.09 -26.11
CA LEU A 97 -20.08 6.19 -27.08
C LEU A 97 -19.72 5.70 -28.48
N ALA A 98 -18.67 4.88 -28.62
CA ALA A 98 -18.29 4.31 -29.91
C ALA A 98 -19.40 3.45 -30.52
N ASP A 99 -20.06 2.61 -29.71
CA ASP A 99 -21.18 1.78 -30.16
C ASP A 99 -22.40 2.63 -30.59
N THR A 100 -22.66 3.73 -29.89
CA THR A 100 -23.75 4.66 -30.22
C THR A 100 -23.49 5.33 -31.58
N TRP A 101 -22.26 5.83 -31.79
CA TRP A 101 -21.85 6.44 -33.05
C TRP A 101 -21.88 5.44 -34.21
N ALA A 102 -21.45 4.20 -33.99
CA ALA A 102 -21.50 3.15 -35.01
C ALA A 102 -22.95 2.84 -35.43
N GLY A 103 -23.89 2.77 -34.48
CA GLY A 103 -25.31 2.54 -34.76
C GLY A 103 -25.99 3.68 -35.52
N GLU A 104 -25.61 4.94 -35.26
CA GLU A 104 -26.14 6.11 -35.98
C GLU A 104 -25.63 6.20 -37.43
N HIS A 105 -24.41 5.74 -37.71
CA HIS A 105 -23.81 5.80 -39.04
C HIS A 105 -24.14 4.62 -39.96
N ASP A 106 -24.52 3.46 -39.41
CA ASP A 106 -24.96 2.29 -40.21
C ASP A 106 -26.42 2.42 -40.70
N GLY A 107 -27.23 3.27 -40.06
CA GLY A 107 -28.63 3.54 -40.45
C GLY A 107 -28.83 4.60 -41.54
N GLY A 108 -27.76 5.27 -42.00
CA GLY A 108 -27.82 6.40 -42.94
C GLY A 108 -27.72 6.04 -44.43
N SER A 109 -27.61 4.75 -44.79
CA SER A 109 -27.34 4.29 -46.17
C SER A 109 -28.55 3.65 -46.89
N THR A 110 -29.77 4.03 -46.54
CA THR A 110 -30.95 3.65 -47.34
C THR A 110 -31.75 4.88 -47.74
N ALA A 111 -31.86 5.07 -49.07
CA ALA A 111 -32.72 6.00 -49.82
C ALA A 111 -32.03 7.23 -50.43
N ILE A 112 -31.23 7.00 -51.48
CA ILE A 112 -31.26 7.85 -52.67
C ILE A 112 -31.39 6.90 -53.87
N THR A 113 -32.61 6.76 -54.38
CA THR A 113 -32.93 6.21 -55.71
C THR A 113 -33.96 7.13 -56.32
#